data_AF-A0A1C4ZI25-F1
#
_entry.id   AF-A0A1C4ZI25-F1
#
_cell.length_a   1.000
_cell.length_b   1.000
_cell.length_c   1.000
_cell.angle_alpha   90.00
_cell.angle_beta   90.00
_cell.angle_gamma   90.00
#
_symmetry.space_group_name_H-M   'P 1'
#
loop_
_entity.id
_entity.type
_entity.pdbx_description
1 polymer ?
#
loop_
_entity_poly.entity_id
_entity_poly.type
_entity_poly.pdbx_seq_one_letter_code
_entity_poly.pdbx_strand_id
1 'polypeptide(L)'
;MALAGKADECHAALQRAERALTAPHASRAEWFSPFDANSLQVDVARCLLQLGDLTAAVDVLDGIIDEQPVGRVRSQALARLLLAAAMIGQGRADEACPVVHQAMEQSTGLGSAVVVGHLRQVALLLRSHVRHCAEVPPLLGRLQHTFRERNWVAAPLPNA
;
A
#
# COMPACT_ATOMS: atom_id res chain seq x y z
N MET A 1 8.35 -11.34 11.26
CA MET A 1 7.61 -12.62 11.10
C MET A 1 7.24 -12.84 9.65
N ALA A 2 6.39 -11.99 9.04
CA ALA A 2 6.10 -12.06 7.60
C ALA A 2 7.35 -11.94 6.71
N LEU A 3 8.19 -10.92 6.90
CA LEU A 3 9.50 -10.79 6.23
C LEU A 3 10.44 -11.99 6.42
N ALA A 4 10.22 -12.80 7.46
CA ALA A 4 11.02 -14.00 7.75
C ALA A 4 10.33 -15.29 7.26
N GLY A 5 9.25 -15.20 6.49
CA GLY A 5 8.49 -16.34 5.97
C GLY A 5 7.72 -17.14 7.01
N LYS A 6 7.60 -16.63 8.25
CA LYS A 6 6.95 -17.35 9.35
C LYS A 6 5.44 -17.13 9.34
N ALA A 7 4.75 -17.87 8.48
CA ALA A 7 3.32 -17.69 8.22
C ALA A 7 2.46 -17.86 9.48
N ASP A 8 2.62 -18.95 10.24
CA ASP A 8 1.78 -19.23 11.42
C ASP A 8 1.94 -18.18 12.53
N GLU A 9 3.19 -17.81 12.83
CA GLU A 9 3.48 -16.74 13.81
C GLU A 9 2.89 -15.40 13.38
N CYS A 10 2.90 -15.12 12.08
CA CYS A 10 2.30 -13.91 11.52
C CYS A 10 0.78 -13.91 11.69
N HIS A 11 0.09 -14.98 11.30
CA HIS A 11 -1.36 -15.11 11.45
C HIS A 11 -1.79 -15.00 12.91
N ALA A 12 -1.08 -15.70 13.82
CA ALA A 12 -1.36 -15.62 15.25
C ALA A 12 -1.18 -14.20 15.81
N ALA A 13 -0.21 -13.43 15.29
CA ALA A 13 -0.02 -12.04 15.67
C ALA A 13 -1.14 -11.13 15.15
N LEU A 14 -1.57 -11.31 13.90
CA LEU A 14 -2.67 -10.54 13.31
C LEU A 14 -3.99 -10.78 14.06
N GLN A 15 -4.32 -12.05 14.36
CA GLN A 15 -5.51 -12.37 15.17
C GLN A 15 -5.47 -11.76 16.57
N ARG A 16 -4.29 -11.67 17.20
CA ARG A 16 -4.15 -10.98 18.49
C ARG A 16 -4.38 -9.48 18.35
N ALA A 17 -3.88 -8.86 17.28
CA ALA A 17 -4.08 -7.44 17.03
C ALA A 17 -5.56 -7.11 16.78
N GLU A 18 -6.27 -7.94 16.01
CA GLU A 18 -7.71 -7.79 15.77
C GLU A 18 -8.51 -7.86 17.07
N ARG A 19 -8.27 -8.89 17.89
CA ARG A 19 -8.92 -9.01 19.22
C ARG A 19 -8.66 -7.81 20.11
N ALA A 20 -7.43 -7.29 20.11
CA ALA A 20 -7.06 -6.13 20.91
C ALA A 20 -7.74 -4.84 20.42
N LEU A 21 -7.96 -4.72 19.10
CA LEU A 21 -8.64 -3.56 18.52
C LEU A 21 -10.15 -3.55 18.81
N THR A 22 -10.78 -4.72 18.83
CA THR A 22 -12.22 -4.85 19.13
C THR A 22 -12.53 -4.85 20.63
N ALA A 23 -11.51 -5.01 21.49
CA ALA A 23 -11.71 -5.01 22.93
C ALA A 23 -12.15 -3.62 23.42
N PRO A 24 -13.05 -3.55 24.43
CA PRO A 24 -13.44 -2.28 25.02
C PRO A 24 -12.22 -1.49 25.51
N HIS A 25 -12.09 -0.24 25.08
CA HIS A 25 -11.02 0.65 25.50
C HIS A 25 -11.57 1.98 26.02
N ALA A 26 -10.83 2.63 26.91
CA ALA A 26 -11.17 3.97 27.37
C ALA A 26 -11.20 4.95 26.18
N SER A 27 -12.04 5.98 26.24
CA SER A 27 -12.11 7.02 25.20
C SER A 27 -10.72 7.60 24.93
N ARG A 28 -10.29 7.57 23.67
CA ARG A 28 -9.02 8.18 23.25
C ARG A 28 -9.17 9.69 23.21
N ALA A 29 -8.10 10.39 23.57
CA ALA A 29 -8.07 11.84 23.44
C ALA A 29 -8.20 12.24 21.96
N GLU A 30 -9.04 13.25 21.70
CA GLU A 30 -9.45 13.68 20.35
C GLU A 30 -8.29 14.20 19.47
N TRP A 31 -7.15 14.55 20.08
CA TRP A 31 -5.96 15.02 19.37
C TRP A 31 -5.08 13.91 18.78
N PHE A 32 -5.39 12.63 19.04
CA PHE A 32 -4.71 11.51 18.39
C PHE A 32 -5.52 11.00 17.19
N SER A 33 -4.89 10.92 16.02
CA SER A 33 -5.44 10.15 14.90
C SER A 33 -5.50 8.67 15.30
N PRO A 34 -6.69 8.05 15.36
CA PRO A 34 -6.80 6.69 15.90
C PRO A 34 -6.32 5.66 14.87
N PHE A 35 -5.49 4.72 15.33
CA PHE A 35 -5.35 3.42 14.67
C PHE A 35 -6.71 2.72 14.77
N ASP A 36 -7.30 2.43 13.60
CA ASP A 36 -8.65 1.92 13.43
C ASP A 36 -8.64 0.59 12.64
N ALA A 37 -9.83 0.03 12.41
CA ALA A 37 -9.99 -1.23 11.69
C ALA A 37 -9.33 -1.19 10.31
N ASN A 38 -9.51 -0.09 9.58
CA ASN A 38 -8.90 0.09 8.26
C ASN A 38 -7.36 0.12 8.32
N SER A 39 -6.80 0.76 9.33
CA SER A 39 -5.34 0.77 9.55
C SER A 39 -4.80 -0.64 9.81
N LEU A 40 -5.54 -1.45 10.58
CA LEU A 40 -5.19 -2.85 10.81
C LEU A 40 -5.27 -3.69 9.51
N GLN A 41 -6.32 -3.51 8.72
CA GLN A 41 -6.46 -4.25 7.45
C GLN A 41 -5.34 -3.93 6.45
N VAL A 42 -4.84 -2.69 6.42
CA VAL A 42 -3.64 -2.34 5.63
C VAL A 42 -2.40 -3.10 6.09
N ASP A 43 -2.19 -3.27 7.40
CA ASP A 43 -1.07 -4.04 7.94
C ASP A 43 -1.24 -5.55 7.70
N VAL A 44 -2.47 -6.08 7.79
CA VAL A 44 -2.81 -7.46 7.40
C VAL A 44 -2.42 -7.70 5.94
N ALA A 45 -2.87 -6.85 5.02
CA ALA A 45 -2.59 -6.99 3.60
C ALA A 45 -1.09 -6.90 3.29
N ARG A 46 -0.35 -6.04 3.98
CA ARG A 46 1.12 -5.99 3.86
C ARG A 46 1.77 -7.30 4.28
N CYS A 47 1.30 -7.93 5.36
CA CYS A 47 1.81 -9.22 5.79
C CYS A 47 1.50 -10.32 4.78
N LEU A 48 0.27 -10.36 4.25
CA LEU A 48 -0.15 -11.32 3.22
C LEU A 48 0.71 -11.21 1.96
N LEU A 49 0.96 -9.98 1.49
CA LEU A 49 1.88 -9.72 0.38
C LEU A 49 3.30 -10.25 0.63
N GLN A 50 3.83 -10.07 1.85
CA GLN A 50 5.15 -10.58 2.22
C GLN A 50 5.20 -12.10 2.31
N LEU A 51 4.06 -12.74 2.62
CA LEU A 51 3.90 -14.19 2.64
C LEU A 51 3.58 -14.77 1.26
N GLY A 52 3.30 -13.93 0.26
CA GLY A 52 2.94 -14.34 -1.09
C GLY A 52 1.47 -14.70 -1.29
N ASP A 53 0.61 -14.48 -0.29
CA ASP A 53 -0.85 -14.69 -0.43
C ASP A 53 -1.50 -13.47 -1.07
N LEU A 54 -1.34 -13.38 -2.40
CA LEU A 54 -1.79 -12.23 -3.17
C LEU A 54 -3.32 -12.14 -3.22
N THR A 55 -4.02 -13.26 -3.24
CA THR A 55 -5.49 -13.30 -3.31
C THR A 55 -6.11 -12.76 -2.04
N ALA A 56 -5.67 -13.26 -0.87
CA ALA A 56 -6.17 -12.74 0.40
C ALA A 56 -5.81 -11.25 0.57
N ALA A 57 -4.65 -10.80 0.07
CA ALA A 57 -4.29 -9.38 0.11
C ALA A 57 -5.22 -8.50 -0.72
N VAL A 58 -5.64 -8.96 -1.92
CA VAL A 58 -6.63 -8.25 -2.74
C VAL A 58 -7.97 -8.17 -2.03
N ASP A 59 -8.49 -9.32 -1.55
CA ASP A 59 -9.81 -9.38 -0.90
C ASP A 59 -9.91 -8.43 0.31
N VAL A 60 -8.87 -8.40 1.13
CA VAL A 60 -8.77 -7.50 2.30
C VAL A 60 -8.75 -6.02 1.86
N LEU A 61 -8.00 -5.70 0.81
CA LEU A 61 -7.81 -4.31 0.39
C LEU A 61 -9.01 -3.75 -0.37
N ASP A 62 -9.63 -4.54 -1.25
CA ASP A 62 -10.84 -4.15 -1.97
C ASP A 62 -11.98 -3.86 -0.99
N GLY A 63 -12.10 -4.65 0.07
CA GLY A 63 -13.11 -4.45 1.11
C GLY A 63 -12.99 -3.12 1.88
N ILE A 64 -11.82 -2.48 1.88
CA ILE A 64 -11.59 -1.24 2.65
C ILE A 64 -11.35 0.00 1.78
N ILE A 65 -11.24 -0.13 0.46
CA ILE A 65 -10.68 0.96 -0.38
C ILE A 65 -11.66 2.10 -0.66
N ASP A 66 -12.95 1.77 -0.65
CA ASP A 66 -14.07 2.70 -0.87
C ASP A 66 -14.63 3.24 0.45
N GLU A 67 -14.35 2.59 1.58
CA GLU A 67 -14.90 2.94 2.90
C GLU A 67 -14.01 3.92 3.69
N GLN A 68 -12.98 4.51 3.07
CA GLN A 68 -11.97 5.26 3.82
C GLN A 68 -12.47 6.66 4.25
N PRO A 69 -12.36 7.01 5.55
CA PRO A 69 -12.79 8.31 6.03
C PRO A 69 -12.04 9.47 5.38
N VAL A 70 -12.76 10.58 5.16
CA VAL A 70 -12.23 11.86 4.67
C VAL A 70 -11.06 12.28 5.56
N GLY A 71 -9.91 12.59 4.95
CA GLY A 71 -8.71 13.08 5.65
C GLY A 71 -7.57 12.07 5.83
N ARG A 72 -7.75 10.77 5.56
CA ARG A 72 -6.68 9.75 5.66
C ARG A 72 -5.86 9.56 4.37
N VAL A 73 -5.51 10.64 3.69
CA VAL A 73 -4.90 10.64 2.34
C VAL A 73 -3.68 9.71 2.23
N ARG A 74 -2.75 9.76 3.21
CA ARG A 74 -1.57 8.90 3.21
C ARG A 74 -1.91 7.41 3.31
N SER A 75 -2.81 7.04 4.21
CA SER A 75 -3.20 5.65 4.44
C SER A 75 -3.95 5.09 3.23
N GLN A 76 -4.81 5.92 2.64
CA GLN A 76 -5.55 5.59 1.42
C GLN A 76 -4.61 5.35 0.22
N ALA A 77 -3.65 6.24 0.01
CA ALA A 77 -2.65 6.07 -1.05
C ALA A 77 -1.84 4.79 -0.83
N LEU A 78 -1.45 4.50 0.43
CA LEU A 78 -0.75 3.27 0.76
C LEU A 78 -1.59 2.01 0.48
N ALA A 79 -2.87 1.99 0.89
CA ALA A 79 -3.77 0.86 0.64
C ALA A 79 -3.93 0.59 -0.86
N ARG A 80 -4.15 1.64 -1.67
CA ARG A 80 -4.21 1.55 -3.15
C ARG A 80 -2.93 1.00 -3.76
N LEU A 81 -1.76 1.41 -3.26
CA LEU A 81 -0.48 0.91 -3.77
C LEU A 81 -0.22 -0.55 -3.39
N LEU A 82 -0.66 -0.99 -2.21
CA LEU A 82 -0.60 -2.40 -1.83
C LEU A 82 -1.56 -3.23 -2.69
N LEU A 83 -2.75 -2.70 -2.99
CA LEU A 83 -3.74 -3.38 -3.84
C LEU A 83 -3.17 -3.56 -5.24
N ALA A 84 -2.66 -2.47 -5.82
CA ALA A 84 -2.01 -2.52 -7.13
C ALA A 84 -0.84 -3.51 -7.15
N ALA A 85 -0.01 -3.54 -6.11
CA ALA A 85 1.09 -4.50 -6.02
C ALA A 85 0.59 -5.96 -5.99
N ALA A 86 -0.49 -6.24 -5.25
CA ALA A 86 -1.13 -7.55 -5.19
C ALA A 86 -1.67 -7.97 -6.57
N MET A 87 -2.44 -7.09 -7.22
CA MET A 87 -3.01 -7.30 -8.55
C MET A 87 -1.92 -7.55 -9.60
N ILE A 88 -0.85 -6.76 -9.62
CA ILE A 88 0.28 -6.97 -10.54
C ILE A 88 0.92 -8.34 -10.29
N GLY A 89 1.11 -8.72 -9.03
CA GLY A 89 1.63 -10.05 -8.67
C GLY A 89 0.73 -11.20 -9.15
N GLN A 90 -0.59 -10.99 -9.25
CA GLN A 90 -1.55 -11.93 -9.84
C GLN A 90 -1.57 -11.91 -11.37
N GLY A 91 -0.75 -11.07 -12.03
CA GLY A 91 -0.74 -10.90 -13.47
C GLY A 91 -1.77 -9.90 -14.01
N ARG A 92 -2.54 -9.24 -13.14
CA ARG A 92 -3.62 -8.28 -13.45
C ARG A 92 -3.07 -6.85 -13.58
N ALA A 93 -2.01 -6.69 -14.36
CA ALA A 93 -1.26 -5.43 -14.44
C ALA A 93 -2.05 -4.30 -15.13
N ASP A 94 -2.93 -4.64 -16.07
CA ASP A 94 -3.85 -3.73 -16.74
C ASP A 94 -4.90 -3.17 -15.77
N GLU A 95 -5.55 -4.03 -14.99
CA GLU A 95 -6.52 -3.65 -13.96
C GLU A 95 -5.86 -2.83 -12.84
N ALA A 96 -4.58 -3.08 -12.54
CA ALA A 96 -3.84 -2.34 -11.53
C ALA A 96 -3.50 -0.90 -11.96
N CYS A 97 -3.34 -0.63 -13.26
CA CYS A 97 -2.94 0.68 -13.78
C CYS A 97 -3.85 1.85 -13.32
N PRO A 98 -5.20 1.78 -13.40
CA PRO A 98 -6.06 2.84 -12.87
C PRO A 98 -5.93 3.03 -11.35
N VAL A 99 -5.73 1.94 -10.59
CA VAL A 99 -5.52 2.01 -9.12
C VAL A 99 -4.23 2.77 -8.79
N VAL A 100 -3.15 2.51 -9.52
CA VAL A 100 -1.88 3.24 -9.38
C VAL A 100 -2.06 4.71 -9.73
N HIS A 101 -2.79 5.02 -10.82
CA HIS A 101 -3.07 6.40 -11.22
C HIS A 101 -3.83 7.16 -10.11
N GLN A 102 -4.87 6.55 -9.55
CA GLN A 102 -5.62 7.15 -8.46
C GLN A 102 -4.76 7.38 -7.21
N ALA A 103 -3.89 6.44 -6.86
CA ALA A 103 -2.95 6.62 -5.75
C ALA A 103 -1.96 7.77 -5.99
N MET A 104 -1.50 7.96 -7.23
CA MET A 104 -0.64 9.09 -7.61
C MET A 104 -1.34 10.43 -7.41
N GLU A 105 -2.55 10.56 -7.96
CA GLU A 105 -3.38 11.77 -7.89
C GLU A 105 -3.73 12.13 -6.44
N GLN A 106 -4.20 11.16 -5.66
CA GLN A 106 -4.57 11.38 -4.27
C GLN A 106 -3.37 11.74 -3.39
N SER A 107 -2.17 11.26 -3.74
CA SER A 107 -0.96 11.56 -2.99
C SER A 107 -0.20 12.79 -3.50
N THR A 108 -0.78 13.55 -4.43
CA THR A 108 -0.20 14.81 -4.91
C THR A 108 0.01 15.78 -3.75
N GLY A 109 1.21 16.36 -3.67
CA GLY A 109 1.61 17.23 -2.56
C GLY A 109 1.95 16.51 -1.25
N LEU A 110 1.80 15.18 -1.16
CA LEU A 110 2.13 14.43 0.06
C LEU A 110 3.65 14.21 0.17
N GLY A 111 4.27 14.82 1.18
CA GLY A 111 5.68 14.60 1.56
C GLY A 111 5.92 13.27 2.28
N SER A 112 5.45 12.14 1.75
CA SER A 112 5.57 10.83 2.40
C SER A 112 6.57 9.91 1.71
N ALA A 113 7.72 9.67 2.36
CA ALA A 113 8.72 8.72 1.89
C ALA A 113 8.19 7.28 1.76
N VAL A 114 7.23 6.89 2.61
CA VAL A 114 6.60 5.56 2.55
C VAL A 114 5.78 5.39 1.27
N VAL A 115 4.97 6.39 0.91
CA VAL A 115 4.16 6.37 -0.32
C VAL A 115 5.06 6.41 -1.55
N VAL A 116 6.09 7.26 -1.56
CA VAL A 116 7.08 7.29 -2.64
C VAL A 116 7.81 5.95 -2.79
N GLY A 117 8.17 5.31 -1.67
CA GLY A 117 8.76 3.96 -1.67
C GLY A 117 7.85 2.91 -2.31
N HIS A 118 6.56 2.92 -1.98
CA HIS A 118 5.60 1.98 -2.57
C HIS A 118 5.31 2.28 -4.05
N LEU A 119 5.26 3.55 -4.46
CA LEU A 119 5.19 3.93 -5.87
C LEU A 119 6.39 3.39 -6.64
N ARG A 120 7.61 3.47 -6.08
CA ARG A 120 8.82 2.90 -6.70
C ARG A 120 8.74 1.37 -6.81
N GLN A 121 8.25 0.71 -5.76
CA GLN A 121 8.06 -0.75 -5.78
C GLN A 121 7.08 -1.16 -6.88
N VAL A 122 5.91 -0.51 -6.96
CA VAL A 122 4.93 -0.76 -8.02
C VAL A 122 5.53 -0.49 -9.41
N ALA A 123 6.28 0.60 -9.57
CA ALA A 123 6.97 0.88 -10.84
C ALA A 123 7.94 -0.23 -11.24
N LEU A 124 8.64 -0.86 -10.28
CA LEU A 124 9.51 -2.01 -10.55
C LEU A 124 8.71 -3.24 -10.97
N LEU A 125 7.59 -3.54 -10.30
CA LEU A 125 6.72 -4.66 -10.67
C LEU A 125 6.16 -4.49 -12.09
N LEU A 126 5.63 -3.30 -12.40
CA LEU A 126 5.08 -2.96 -13.71
C LEU A 126 6.08 -3.12 -14.86
N ARG A 127 7.38 -2.92 -14.64
CA ARG A 127 8.40 -3.08 -15.70
C ARG A 127 8.39 -4.47 -16.36
N SER A 128 8.01 -5.51 -15.62
CA SER A 128 7.90 -6.87 -16.16
C SER A 128 6.74 -7.03 -17.17
N HIS A 129 5.78 -6.10 -17.17
CA HIS A 129 4.58 -6.13 -18.02
C HIS A 129 4.62 -5.17 -19.22
N VAL A 130 5.72 -4.44 -19.43
CA VAL A 130 5.87 -3.41 -20.48
C VAL A 130 5.53 -3.90 -21.88
N ARG A 131 5.81 -5.17 -22.19
CA ARG A 131 5.56 -5.76 -23.52
C ARG A 131 4.16 -6.34 -23.68
N HIS A 132 3.47 -6.60 -22.58
CA HIS A 132 2.22 -7.37 -22.57
C HIS A 132 1.00 -6.52 -22.23
N CYS A 133 1.20 -5.32 -21.66
CA CYS A 133 0.11 -4.42 -21.28
C CYS A 133 0.36 -3.01 -21.84
N ALA A 134 -0.54 -2.54 -22.72
CA ALA A 134 -0.41 -1.26 -23.41
C ALA A 134 -0.44 -0.04 -22.47
N GLU A 135 -1.13 -0.16 -21.33
CA GLU A 135 -1.25 0.93 -20.34
C GLU A 135 0.01 1.11 -19.48
N VAL A 136 0.90 0.11 -19.45
CA VAL A 136 2.07 0.13 -18.57
C VAL A 136 3.12 1.16 -19.00
N PRO A 137 3.57 1.23 -20.27
CA PRO A 137 4.53 2.24 -20.70
C PRO A 137 4.15 3.70 -20.37
N PRO A 138 2.93 4.20 -20.69
CA PRO A 138 2.55 5.56 -20.36
C PRO A 138 2.44 5.80 -18.84
N LEU A 139 1.98 4.81 -18.08
CA LEU A 139 1.96 4.91 -16.61
C LEU A 139 3.37 5.00 -16.02
N LEU A 140 4.33 4.20 -16.50
CA LEU A 140 5.72 4.29 -16.08
C LEU A 140 6.33 5.66 -16.40
N GLY A 141 5.99 6.26 -17.54
CA GLY A 141 6.38 7.63 -17.88
C GLY A 141 5.86 8.66 -16.88
N ARG A 142 4.58 8.54 -16.48
CA ARG A 142 3.98 9.39 -15.44
C ARG A 142 4.64 9.21 -14.07
N LEU A 143 4.87 7.96 -13.65
CA LEU A 143 5.57 7.65 -12.39
C LEU A 143 6.98 8.27 -12.36
N GLN A 144 7.73 8.20 -13.46
CA GLN A 144 9.05 8.83 -13.58
C GLN A 144 8.98 10.36 -13.42
N HIS A 145 7.93 11.01 -13.94
CA HIS A 145 7.73 12.44 -13.72
C HIS A 145 7.47 12.73 -12.24
N THR A 146 6.54 12.00 -11.62
CA THR A 146 6.22 12.12 -10.18
C THR A 146 7.43 11.90 -9.28
N PHE A 147 8.32 10.96 -9.60
CA PHE A 147 9.55 10.77 -8.82
C PHE A 147 10.53 11.93 -8.91
N ARG A 148 10.59 12.60 -10.07
CA ARG A 148 11.44 13.80 -10.23
C ARG A 148 10.90 14.96 -9.41
N GLU A 149 9.59 15.18 -9.43
CA GLU A 149 8.93 16.23 -8.64
C GLU A 149 9.04 15.98 -7.13
N ARG A 150 9.07 14.71 -6.72
CA ARG A 150 9.12 14.29 -5.30
C ARG A 150 10.50 13.82 -4.87
N ASN A 151 11.56 14.22 -5.59
CA ASN A 151 12.93 13.80 -5.26
C ASN A 151 13.37 14.24 -3.85
N TRP A 152 12.85 15.37 -3.36
CA TRP A 152 13.09 15.97 -2.05
C TRP A 152 12.51 15.17 -0.87
N VAL A 153 11.57 14.25 -1.13
CA VAL A 153 10.93 13.42 -0.09
C VAL A 153 11.82 12.26 0.34
N ALA A 154 12.73 11.82 -0.53
CA ALA A 154 13.71 10.81 -0.19
C ALA A 154 14.94 11.50 0.42
N ALA A 155 15.26 11.20 1.68
CA ALA A 155 16.53 11.63 2.25
C ALA A 155 17.68 11.15 1.35
N PRO A 156 18.74 11.97 1.14
CA PRO A 156 19.97 11.44 0.58
C PRO A 156 20.41 10.25 1.45
N LEU A 157 20.85 9.15 0.82
CA LEU A 157 21.51 8.07 1.55
C LEU A 157 22.64 8.72 2.37
N PRO A 158 22.79 8.41 3.68
CA PRO A 158 23.90 8.91 4.44
C PRO A 158 25.20 8.51 3.73
N ASN A 159 26.08 9.49 3.49
CA ASN A 159 27.40 9.21 2.93
C ASN A 159 28.10 8.20 3.87
N ALA A 160 28.55 7.10 3.29
CA ALA A 160 29.36 6.09 3.97
C ALA A 160 30.72 6.67 4.38
#